data_AF-T1CCX8-F1
#
_entry.id   AF-T1CCX8-F1
#
_cell.length_a   1.000
_cell.length_b   1.000
_cell.length_c   1.000
_cell.angle_alpha   90.00
_cell.angle_beta   90.00
_cell.angle_gamma   90.00
#
_symmetry.space_group_name_H-M   'P 1'
#
loop_
_entity.id
_entity.type
_entity.pdbx_description
1 polymer ?
#
loop_
_entity_poly.entity_id
_entity_poly.type
_entity_poly.pdbx_seq_one_letter_code
_entity_poly.pdbx_strand_id
1 'polypeptide(L)'
;LAGLLGDRVSLGFVVETERQVEGHLNGHPGALPADDHRSRAIVEQMRADEIVHGAHAKAAGGIDLPSPVRALMSATARVMTTTAHWI
;
A
#
# COMPACT_ATOMS: atom_id res chain seq x y z
N LEU A 1 -25.15 7.16 12.43
CA LEU A 1 -23.93 8.01 12.41
C LEU A 1 -22.66 7.23 12.73
N ALA A 2 -22.65 6.35 13.74
CA ALA A 2 -21.47 5.53 14.06
C ALA A 2 -21.01 4.60 12.91
N GLY A 3 -21.93 3.98 12.17
CA GLY A 3 -21.59 3.12 11.01
C GLY A 3 -20.86 3.88 9.89
N LEU A 4 -21.41 5.01 9.45
CA LEU A 4 -20.79 5.85 8.40
C LEU A 4 -19.40 6.39 8.79
N LEU A 5 -19.17 6.70 10.07
CA LEU A 5 -17.83 7.10 10.54
C LEU A 5 -16.87 5.91 10.55
N GLY A 6 -17.35 4.72 10.92
CA GLY A 6 -16.59 3.47 10.81
C GLY A 6 -16.18 3.14 9.37
N ASP A 7 -17.10 3.29 8.41
CA ASP A 7 -16.85 3.03 6.99
C ASP A 7 -15.76 3.96 6.43
N ARG A 8 -15.81 5.25 6.76
CA ARG A 8 -14.80 6.23 6.33
C ARG A 8 -13.41 5.95 6.90
N VAL A 9 -13.35 5.54 8.17
CA VAL A 9 -12.10 5.15 8.83
C VAL A 9 -11.55 3.87 8.19
N SER A 10 -12.39 2.86 7.96
CA SER A 10 -12.02 1.61 7.30
C SER A 10 -11.48 1.85 5.88
N LEU A 11 -12.14 2.70 5.09
CA LEU A 11 -11.64 3.13 3.79
C LEU A 11 -10.32 3.91 3.92
N GLY A 12 -10.13 4.69 4.98
CA GLY A 12 -8.85 5.33 5.29
C GLY A 12 -7.70 4.33 5.55
N PHE A 13 -7.98 3.20 6.19
CA PHE A 13 -7.02 2.09 6.32
C PHE A 13 -6.67 1.47 4.98
N VAL A 14 -7.63 1.32 4.06
CA VAL A 14 -7.37 0.84 2.70
C VAL A 14 -6.45 1.84 1.98
N VAL A 15 -6.79 3.13 1.96
CA VAL A 15 -5.95 4.18 1.35
C VAL A 15 -4.51 4.14 1.85
N GLU A 16 -4.30 4.04 3.16
CA GLU A 16 -2.95 4.00 3.73
C GLU A 16 -2.22 2.69 3.44
N THR A 17 -2.93 1.55 3.39
CA THR A 17 -2.34 0.26 3.00
C THR A 17 -1.89 0.30 1.55
N GLU A 18 -2.73 0.75 0.62
CA GLU A 18 -2.37 0.85 -0.80
C GLU A 18 -1.16 1.77 -1.02
N ARG A 19 -1.10 2.89 -0.28
CA ARG A 19 0.05 3.79 -0.31
C ARG A 19 1.34 3.12 0.18
N GLN A 20 1.26 2.27 1.19
CA GLN A 20 2.42 1.51 1.69
C GLN A 20 2.84 0.41 0.72
N VAL A 21 1.87 -0.25 0.05
CA VAL A 21 2.15 -1.23 -1.01
C VAL A 21 2.79 -0.55 -2.22
N GLU A 22 2.30 0.60 -2.66
CA GLU A 22 2.93 1.38 -3.74
C GLU A 22 4.39 1.71 -3.38
N GLY A 23 4.63 2.20 -2.17
CA GLY A 23 5.98 2.47 -1.65
C GLY A 23 6.87 1.23 -1.62
N HIS A 24 6.29 0.07 -1.31
CA HIS A 24 6.98 -1.21 -1.30
C HIS A 24 7.32 -1.71 -2.71
N LEU A 25 6.38 -1.56 -3.66
CA LEU A 25 6.58 -1.88 -5.07
C LEU A 25 7.63 -0.96 -5.69
N ASN A 26 7.72 0.31 -5.29
CA ASN A 26 8.80 1.22 -5.73
C ASN A 26 10.21 0.76 -5.26
N GLY A 27 10.30 -0.06 -4.21
CA GLY A 27 11.57 -0.63 -3.72
C GLY A 27 12.01 -1.91 -4.46
N HIS A 28 11.09 -2.59 -5.15
CA HIS A 28 11.33 -3.87 -5.83
C HIS A 28 12.11 -3.82 -7.17
N PRO A 29 12.09 -2.75 -8.00
CA PRO A 29 12.81 -2.70 -9.27
C PRO A 29 14.33 -2.88 -9.14
N GLY A 30 14.89 -2.61 -7.96
CA GLY A 30 16.30 -2.87 -7.64
C GLY A 30 16.59 -4.31 -7.19
N ALA A 31 15.57 -5.06 -6.74
CA ALA A 31 15.71 -6.44 -6.27
C ALA A 31 15.53 -7.48 -7.38
N LEU A 32 14.84 -7.12 -8.48
CA LEU A 32 14.68 -7.99 -9.64
C LEU A 32 15.89 -7.90 -10.59
N PRO A 33 16.41 -9.04 -11.12
CA PRO A 33 17.42 -9.04 -12.16
C PRO A 33 17.07 -8.10 -13.33
N ALA A 34 18.06 -7.45 -13.93
CA ALA A 34 17.83 -6.52 -15.04
C ALA A 34 17.13 -7.21 -16.24
N ASP A 35 17.45 -8.49 -16.47
CA ASP A 35 16.91 -9.28 -17.58
C ASP A 35 15.54 -9.89 -17.30
N ASP A 36 15.01 -9.78 -16.07
CA ASP A 36 13.66 -10.27 -15.74
C ASP A 36 12.59 -9.23 -16.10
N HIS A 37 12.46 -8.99 -17.41
CA HIS A 37 11.46 -8.07 -17.97
C HIS A 37 10.03 -8.48 -17.63
N ARG A 38 9.76 -9.78 -17.51
CA ARG A 38 8.43 -10.30 -17.20
C ARG A 38 8.00 -9.90 -15.79
N SER A 39 8.82 -10.18 -14.79
CA SER A 39 8.50 -9.81 -13.39
C SER A 39 8.43 -8.30 -13.22
N ARG A 40 9.29 -7.54 -13.91
CA ARG A 40 9.24 -6.06 -13.92
C ARG A 40 7.92 -5.53 -14.48
N ALA A 41 7.44 -6.09 -15.58
CA ALA A 41 6.15 -5.69 -16.16
C ALA A 41 4.97 -6.00 -15.22
N ILE A 42 5.02 -7.13 -14.51
CA ILE A 42 4.01 -7.49 -13.51
C ILE A 42 4.03 -6.51 -12.33
N VAL A 43 5.20 -6.19 -11.79
CA VAL A 43 5.34 -5.24 -10.67
C VAL A 43 4.87 -3.84 -11.07
N GLU A 44 5.15 -3.38 -12.29
CA GLU A 44 4.66 -2.08 -12.77
C GLU A 44 3.13 -2.08 -12.92
N GLN A 45 2.55 -3.16 -13.44
CA GLN A 45 1.10 -3.29 -13.51
C GLN A 45 0.45 -3.28 -12.13
N MET A 46 0.99 -4.07 -11.18
CA MET A 46 0.50 -4.08 -9.80
C MET A 46 0.57 -2.68 -9.19
N ARG A 47 1.66 -1.95 -9.42
CA ARG A 47 1.80 -0.57 -8.94
C ARG A 47 0.71 0.34 -9.48
N ALA A 48 0.40 0.25 -10.77
CA ALA A 48 -0.69 1.01 -11.37
C ALA A 48 -2.06 0.65 -10.76
N ASP A 49 -2.28 -0.63 -10.48
CA ASP A 49 -3.53 -1.12 -9.87
C ASP A 49 -3.70 -0.56 -8.44
N GLU A 50 -2.66 -0.57 -7.59
CA GLU A 50 -2.77 -0.05 -6.22
C GLU A 50 -2.95 1.47 -6.16
N ILE A 51 -2.41 2.22 -7.12
CA ILE A 51 -2.68 3.66 -7.26
C ILE A 51 -4.18 3.89 -7.49
N VAL A 52 -4.80 3.09 -8.36
CA VAL A 52 -6.22 3.16 -8.66
C VAL A 52 -7.05 2.75 -7.45
N HIS A 53 -6.67 1.68 -6.73
CA HIS A 53 -7.34 1.25 -5.51
C HIS A 53 -7.31 2.32 -4.42
N GLY A 54 -6.15 2.94 -4.18
CA GLY A 54 -6.02 4.03 -3.21
C GLY A 54 -6.88 5.24 -3.59
N ALA A 55 -6.90 5.62 -4.88
CA ALA A 55 -7.76 6.69 -5.37
C ALA A 55 -9.25 6.36 -5.22
N HIS A 56 -9.66 5.13 -5.52
CA HIS A 56 -11.04 4.67 -5.34
C HIS A 56 -11.47 4.69 -3.87
N ALA A 57 -10.62 4.20 -2.96
CA ALA A 57 -10.91 4.22 -1.52
C ALA A 57 -11.04 5.65 -0.98
N LYS A 58 -10.21 6.58 -1.48
CA LYS A 58 -10.31 8.01 -1.13
C LYS A 58 -11.59 8.64 -1.70
N ALA A 59 -11.93 8.34 -2.96
CA ALA A 59 -13.16 8.81 -3.60
C ALA A 59 -14.43 8.26 -2.93
N ALA A 60 -14.39 7.04 -2.40
CA ALA A 60 -15.48 6.41 -1.65
C ALA A 60 -15.69 7.02 -0.25
N GLY A 61 -14.87 8.00 0.16
CA GLY A 61 -14.99 8.70 1.43
C GLY A 61 -13.96 8.29 2.49
N GLY A 62 -12.92 7.55 2.10
CA GLY A 62 -11.77 7.27 2.95
C GLY A 62 -11.13 8.56 3.48
N ILE A 63 -10.94 8.63 4.79
CA ILE A 63 -10.27 9.77 5.42
C ILE A 63 -8.78 9.49 5.60
N ASP A 64 -7.97 10.54 5.52
CA ASP A 64 -6.56 10.40 5.86
C ASP A 64 -6.43 10.08 7.36
N LEU A 65 -5.76 8.96 7.67
CA LEU A 65 -5.60 8.51 9.05
C LEU A 65 -4.68 9.46 9.85
N PRO A 66 -4.89 9.59 11.18
CA PRO A 66 -4.00 10.35 12.04
C PRO A 66 -2.54 9.87 11.95
N SER A 67 -1.59 10.80 12.07
CA SER A 67 -0.16 10.48 11.93
C SER A 67 0.35 9.34 12.84
N PRO A 68 -0.10 9.16 14.10
CA PRO A 68 0.35 8.05 14.93
C PRO A 68 -0.08 6.69 14.37
N VAL A 69 -1.29 6.62 13.80
CA VAL A 69 -1.83 5.38 13.19
C VAL A 69 -1.04 5.02 11.93
N ARG A 70 -0.78 6.01 11.07
CA ARG A 70 0.03 5.83 9.86
C ARG A 70 1.46 5.38 10.20
N ALA A 71 2.05 5.94 11.25
CA ALA A 71 3.38 5.56 11.73
C ALA A 71 3.41 4.10 12.23
N LEU A 72 2.39 3.67 12.97
CA LEU A 72 2.25 2.29 13.41
C LEU A 72 2.13 1.33 12.22
N MET A 73 1.25 1.65 11.26
CA MET A 73 1.09 0.84 10.05
C MET A 73 2.40 0.75 9.26
N SER A 74 3.12 1.87 9.10
CA SER A 74 4.43 1.88 8.44
C SER A 74 5.45 0.99 9.15
N ALA A 75 5.44 0.93 10.48
CA ALA A 75 6.31 0.03 11.24
C ALA A 75 5.93 -1.43 10.99
N THR A 76 4.64 -1.76 11.00
CA THR A 76 4.14 -3.11 10.66
C THR A 76 4.53 -3.52 9.24
N ALA A 77 4.37 -2.63 8.26
CA ALA A 77 4.77 -2.89 6.88
C ALA A 77 6.26 -3.22 6.80
N ARG A 78 7.13 -2.43 7.45
CA ARG A 78 8.59 -2.69 7.47
C ARG A 78 8.94 -4.06 8.05
N VAL A 79 8.22 -4.53 9.06
CA VAL A 79 8.43 -5.88 9.60
C VAL A 79 8.13 -6.92 8.51
N MET A 80 6.99 -6.81 7.84
CA MET A 80 6.60 -7.72 6.76
C MET A 80 7.64 -7.76 5.62
N THR A 81 8.11 -6.59 5.18
CA THR A 81 9.12 -6.50 4.10
C THR A 81 10.47 -7.07 4.51
N THR A 82 10.87 -6.88 5.78
CA THR A 82 12.15 -7.40 6.29
C THR A 82 12.09 -8.91 6.46
N THR A 83 10.95 -9.44 6.92
CA THR A 83 10.73 -10.89 7.02
C THR A 83 10.75 -11.57 5.65
N ALA A 84 10.19 -10.94 4.62
CA ALA A 84 10.23 -11.48 3.25
C ALA A 84 11.66 -11.61 2.67
N HIS A 85 12.64 -10.87 3.20
CA HIS A 85 14.05 -11.04 2.81
C HIS A 85 14.79 -12.12 3.61
N TRP A 86 14.23 -12.57 4.74
CA TRP A 86 14.86 -13.51 5.67
C TRP A 86 14.38 -14.97 5.51
N ILE A 87 13.29 -15.19 4.80
CA ILE A 87 12.73 -16.52 4.47
C ILE A 87 13.04 -16.80 3.00
#